data_AF-A0A4Y3FRS7-F1
#
_entry.id   AF-A0A4Y3FRS7-F1
#
_cell.length_a   1.000
_cell.length_b   1.000
_cell.length_c   1.000
_cell.angle_alpha   90.00
_cell.angle_beta   90.00
_cell.angle_gamma   90.00
#
_symmetry.space_group_name_H-M   'P 1'
#
loop_
_entity.id
_entity.type
_entity.pdbx_description
1 polymer ?
#
loop_
_entity_poly.entity_id
_entity_poly.type
_entity_poly.pdbx_seq_one_letter_code
_entity_poly.pdbx_strand_id
1 'polypeptide(L)'
;MQKLLVEFKNTSGDAPQVPCSVTGALNRDKSISMPCIVLANNSSEDDLHSGKSKQDLRVPVLNMCGKPLMPMRYRKVRVFLKEDKAIVVQRSPFTIQLKYPSGETKQALKLGIDAGYSNVGFSTITAKSELLSGDLTLRKRIYKLIEQKSNYRKTRRSRLWYRKGHKPHVRRKRYRLQSNDLVRYIKSLCKVKGIHNYGEYIILVNKIGKRFDINVKKAELVKYGKGIQF
;
A
#
# COMPACT_ATOMS: atom_id res chain seq x y z
N MET A 1 26.05 -35.16 10.42
CA MET A 1 25.66 -33.75 10.60
C MET A 1 26.51 -32.89 9.68
N GLN A 2 25.93 -32.42 8.57
CA GLN A 2 26.66 -31.64 7.56
C GLN A 2 26.86 -30.19 8.05
N LYS A 3 28.10 -29.70 7.98
CA LYS A 3 28.44 -28.29 8.18
C LYS A 3 27.99 -27.52 6.93
N LEU A 4 26.97 -26.68 7.05
CA LEU A 4 26.59 -25.75 5.99
C LEU A 4 27.43 -24.48 6.13
N LEU A 5 28.48 -24.37 5.33
CA LEU A 5 29.05 -23.09 4.92
C LEU A 5 28.36 -22.70 3.61
N VAL A 6 27.39 -21.78 3.68
CA VAL A 6 26.75 -21.21 2.48
C VAL A 6 27.37 -19.83 2.25
N GLU A 7 28.35 -19.79 1.34
CA GLU A 7 28.77 -18.53 0.71
C GLU A 7 27.71 -18.14 -0.35
N PHE A 8 27.11 -16.96 -0.21
CA PHE A 8 26.25 -16.39 -1.24
C PHE A 8 27.10 -15.91 -2.42
N LYS A 9 27.30 -16.77 -3.43
CA LYS A 9 28.16 -16.48 -4.60
C LYS A 9 27.59 -15.48 -5.62
N ASN A 10 26.39 -14.93 -5.42
CA ASN A 10 25.72 -14.10 -6.43
C ASN A 10 25.11 -12.83 -5.82
N THR A 11 25.93 -11.83 -5.51
CA THR A 11 25.48 -10.43 -5.48
C THR A 11 26.11 -9.75 -6.69
N SER A 12 25.32 -9.32 -7.67
CA SER A 12 25.86 -8.54 -8.78
C SER A 12 26.23 -7.15 -8.26
N GLY A 13 27.51 -6.82 -8.36
CA GLY A 13 28.03 -5.49 -8.09
C GLY A 13 27.36 -4.44 -8.97
N ASP A 14 27.15 -3.27 -8.38
CA ASP A 14 26.95 -1.97 -9.02
C ASP A 14 25.77 -1.82 -10.00
N ALA A 15 24.59 -1.51 -9.45
CA ALA A 15 23.53 -0.80 -10.18
C ALA A 15 23.64 0.71 -9.90
N PRO A 16 23.72 1.59 -10.91
CA PRO A 16 23.83 3.02 -10.71
C PRO A 16 22.55 3.60 -10.08
N GLN A 17 22.72 4.48 -9.07
CA GLN A 17 21.62 5.22 -8.48
C GLN A 17 21.11 6.26 -9.50
N VAL A 18 19.89 6.06 -9.99
CA VAL A 18 19.17 7.08 -10.78
C VAL A 18 18.60 8.13 -9.83
N PRO A 19 18.87 9.43 -10.02
CA PRO A 19 18.27 10.48 -9.21
C PRO A 19 16.82 10.69 -9.66
N CYS A 20 15.85 10.32 -8.82
CA CYS A 20 14.47 10.78 -8.99
C CYS A 20 14.21 11.98 -8.06
N SER A 21 13.96 13.13 -8.71
CA SER A 21 13.57 14.39 -8.11
C SER A 21 12.10 14.36 -7.69
N VAL A 22 11.84 14.34 -6.38
CA VAL A 22 10.68 15.03 -5.82
C VAL A 22 11.17 15.81 -4.61
N THR A 23 11.72 16.99 -4.88
CA THR A 23 12.03 18.00 -3.88
C THR A 23 10.77 18.82 -3.60
N GLY A 24 10.30 18.79 -2.36
CA GLY A 24 9.49 19.86 -1.78
C GLY A 24 10.31 20.50 -0.68
N ALA A 25 11.24 21.39 -1.04
CA ALA A 25 11.93 22.24 -0.08
C ALA A 25 11.01 23.42 0.25
N LEU A 26 10.44 23.46 1.45
CA LEU A 26 9.91 24.69 2.04
C LEU A 26 10.23 24.72 3.54
N ASN A 27 11.01 25.73 3.91
CA ASN A 27 11.29 26.29 5.23
C ASN A 27 12.25 25.50 6.14
N ARG A 28 13.54 25.82 5.97
CA ARG A 28 14.56 25.80 7.02
C ARG A 28 14.15 26.79 8.10
N ASP A 29 13.87 26.28 9.30
CA ASP A 29 14.09 27.03 10.54
C ASP A 29 15.01 26.22 11.45
N LYS A 30 16.10 26.87 11.87
CA LYS A 30 17.06 26.37 12.85
C LYS A 30 16.42 26.46 14.23
N SER A 31 16.01 25.34 14.82
CA SER A 31 15.94 25.19 16.28
C SER A 31 15.78 23.72 16.71
N ILE A 32 16.80 23.25 17.44
CA ILE A 32 16.74 22.36 18.61
C ILE A 32 16.05 20.99 18.44
N SER A 33 16.91 19.96 18.39
CA SER A 33 16.71 18.57 18.85
C SER A 33 15.29 17.99 18.80
N MET A 34 15.03 17.13 17.82
CA MET A 34 14.05 16.05 17.96
C MET A 34 14.79 14.72 17.74
N PRO A 35 14.93 13.85 18.77
CA PRO A 35 15.43 12.51 18.53
C PRO A 35 14.45 11.80 17.60
N CYS A 36 14.97 11.01 16.65
CA CYS A 36 14.15 10.17 15.78
C CYS A 36 13.21 9.30 16.63
N ILE A 37 11.94 9.72 16.76
CA ILE A 37 10.89 8.85 17.28
C ILE A 37 10.58 7.87 16.16
N VAL A 38 11.41 6.84 16.04
CA VAL A 38 10.96 5.56 15.52
C VAL A 38 9.84 5.15 16.46
N LEU A 39 8.60 5.17 15.98
CA LEU A 39 7.45 4.66 16.72
C LEU A 39 7.76 3.22 17.11
N ALA A 40 8.20 3.01 18.35
CA ALA A 40 8.18 1.70 18.97
C ALA A 40 6.71 1.27 18.98
N ASN A 41 6.43 0.06 18.51
CA ASN A 41 5.11 -0.52 18.56
C ASN A 41 4.70 -0.64 20.05
N ASN A 42 3.82 0.25 20.52
CA ASN A 42 3.26 0.23 21.87
C ASN A 42 2.03 -0.70 21.98
N SER A 43 1.93 -1.74 21.16
CA SER A 43 0.89 -2.77 21.31
C SER A 43 1.33 -3.76 22.38
N SER A 44 1.06 -3.43 23.64
CA SER A 44 1.50 -4.13 24.85
C SER A 44 0.59 -5.29 25.29
N GLU A 45 -0.13 -5.95 24.37
CA GLU A 45 -1.04 -7.04 24.76
C GLU A 45 -0.33 -8.39 24.91
N ASP A 46 0.87 -8.57 24.33
CA ASP A 46 1.63 -9.82 24.41
C ASP A 46 2.71 -9.84 25.51
N ASP A 47 2.94 -8.73 26.21
CA ASP A 47 3.87 -8.66 27.36
C ASP A 47 3.17 -9.01 28.69
N LEU A 48 2.27 -9.99 28.68
CA LEU A 48 1.79 -10.60 29.90
C LEU A 48 2.97 -11.31 30.57
N HIS A 49 3.59 -10.66 31.55
CA HIS A 49 4.50 -11.29 32.48
C HIS A 49 3.76 -12.45 33.16
N SER A 50 3.89 -13.66 32.59
CA SER A 50 3.47 -14.87 33.28
C SER A 50 4.18 -14.85 34.62
N GLY A 51 3.44 -14.89 35.74
CA GLY A 51 3.95 -14.78 37.11
C GLY A 51 4.86 -15.92 37.55
N LYS A 52 5.75 -16.39 36.68
CA LYS A 52 6.75 -17.42 36.92
C LYS A 52 8.05 -16.73 37.31
N SER A 53 8.33 -16.74 38.61
CA SER A 53 9.60 -16.35 39.26
C SER A 53 10.83 -17.18 38.85
N LYS A 54 10.83 -17.80 37.65
CA LYS A 54 11.78 -18.83 37.22
C LYS A 54 12.48 -18.58 35.89
N GLN A 55 12.32 -17.41 35.26
CA GLN A 55 13.13 -17.07 34.09
C GLN A 55 14.41 -16.35 34.55
N ASP A 56 15.58 -16.97 34.37
CA ASP A 56 16.88 -16.30 34.55
C ASP A 56 17.06 -15.30 33.40
N LEU A 57 16.42 -14.14 33.53
CA LEU A 57 16.56 -13.07 32.55
C LEU A 57 18.03 -12.65 32.56
N ARG A 58 18.71 -12.82 31.42
CA ARG A 58 20.10 -12.39 31.24
C ARG A 58 20.16 -11.21 30.28
N VAL A 59 21.09 -10.31 30.56
CA VAL A 59 21.34 -9.09 29.79
C VAL A 59 22.57 -9.31 28.92
N PRO A 60 22.48 -9.11 27.60
CA PRO A 60 23.65 -9.05 26.72
C PRO A 60 24.64 -7.97 27.16
N VAL A 61 25.92 -8.31 27.20
CA VAL A 61 26.99 -7.41 27.63
C VAL A 61 28.05 -7.31 26.55
N LEU A 62 28.51 -6.10 26.29
CA LEU A 62 29.63 -5.80 25.40
C LEU A 62 30.86 -5.37 26.23
N ASN A 63 32.05 -5.72 25.75
CA ASN A 63 33.31 -5.19 26.26
C ASN A 63 33.52 -3.73 25.80
N MET A 64 34.56 -3.05 26.30
CA MET A 64 34.95 -1.71 25.85
C MET A 64 35.12 -1.62 24.33
N CYS A 65 35.67 -2.67 23.71
CA CYS A 65 35.87 -2.76 22.25
C CYS A 65 34.60 -3.12 21.46
N GLY A 66 33.42 -3.19 22.10
CA GLY A 66 32.15 -3.53 21.46
C GLY A 66 31.96 -5.03 21.16
N LYS A 67 32.91 -5.89 21.51
CA LYS A 67 32.76 -7.34 21.35
C LYS A 67 31.82 -7.94 22.40
N PRO A 68 30.98 -8.93 22.05
CA PRO A 68 30.07 -9.56 23.01
C PRO A 68 30.82 -10.35 24.07
N LEU A 69 30.35 -10.27 25.32
CA LEU A 69 30.80 -11.03 26.49
C LEU A 69 29.69 -11.96 26.97
N MET A 70 29.99 -12.78 27.98
CA MET A 70 28.98 -13.58 28.64
C MET A 70 27.87 -12.70 29.24
N PRO A 71 26.59 -13.08 29.05
CA PRO A 71 25.50 -12.25 29.49
C PRO A 71 25.40 -12.26 31.02
N MET A 72 25.08 -11.11 31.60
CA MET A 72 25.03 -10.91 33.05
C MET A 72 23.60 -10.88 33.58
N ARG A 73 23.45 -11.21 34.87
CA ARG A 73 22.16 -11.10 35.57
C ARG A 73 21.77 -9.63 35.77
N TYR A 74 20.49 -9.31 35.63
CA TYR A 74 19.98 -7.93 35.76
C TYR A 74 20.44 -7.21 37.04
N ARG A 75 20.50 -7.91 38.19
CA ARG A 75 20.95 -7.31 39.46
C ARG A 75 22.35 -6.71 39.34
N LYS A 76 23.29 -7.44 38.74
CA LYS A 76 24.69 -6.99 38.57
C LYS A 76 24.77 -5.82 37.58
N VAL A 77 23.98 -5.88 36.51
CA VAL A 77 23.87 -4.79 35.54
C VAL A 77 23.38 -3.49 36.20
N ARG A 78 22.36 -3.56 37.05
CA ARG A 78 21.87 -2.38 37.79
C ARG A 78 22.94 -1.78 38.69
N VAL A 79 23.72 -2.60 39.38
CA VAL A 79 24.84 -2.13 40.21
C VAL A 79 25.89 -1.43 39.34
N PHE A 80 26.25 -2.02 38.19
CA PHE A 80 27.23 -1.42 37.28
C PHE A 80 26.78 -0.09 36.68
N LEU A 81 25.49 0.05 36.38
CA LEU A 81 24.92 1.32 35.92
C LEU A 81 24.88 2.37 37.03
N LYS A 82 24.59 1.98 38.29
CA LYS A 82 24.65 2.89 39.45
C LYS A 82 26.07 3.37 39.76
N GLU A 83 27.05 2.49 39.59
CA GLU A 83 28.47 2.77 39.79
C GLU A 83 29.15 3.39 38.55
N ASP A 84 28.39 3.70 37.49
CA ASP A 84 28.86 4.26 36.22
C ASP A 84 29.98 3.43 35.52
N LYS A 85 30.04 2.13 35.80
CA LYS A 85 30.99 1.16 35.20
C LYS A 85 30.55 0.67 33.82
N ALA A 86 29.31 0.93 33.44
CA ALA A 86 28.72 0.50 32.18
C ALA A 86 27.82 1.59 31.58
N ILE A 87 27.68 1.56 30.26
CA ILE A 87 26.79 2.44 29.48
C ILE A 87 25.68 1.59 28.88
N VAL A 88 24.45 2.11 28.82
CA VAL A 88 23.37 1.49 28.06
C VAL A 88 23.55 1.81 26.58
N VAL A 89 23.73 0.79 25.75
CA VAL A 89 23.89 0.94 24.28
C VAL A 89 22.54 0.88 23.59
N GLN A 90 21.73 -0.11 23.95
CA GLN A 90 20.44 -0.38 23.30
C GLN A 90 19.39 -0.72 24.36
N ARG A 91 18.16 -0.27 24.15
CA ARG A 91 17.04 -0.54 25.07
C ARG A 91 16.28 -1.82 24.74
N SER A 92 16.17 -2.18 23.46
CA SER A 92 15.51 -3.40 23.01
C SER A 92 16.31 -4.07 21.87
N PRO A 93 16.96 -5.23 22.12
CA PRO A 93 17.13 -5.84 23.44
C PRO A 93 17.98 -4.96 24.37
N PHE A 94 17.68 -4.97 25.68
CA PHE A 94 18.42 -4.17 26.65
C PHE A 94 19.87 -4.65 26.73
N THR A 95 20.81 -3.83 26.28
CA THR A 95 22.22 -4.20 26.11
C THR A 95 23.11 -3.13 26.75
N ILE A 96 24.09 -3.59 27.54
CA ILE A 96 25.05 -2.70 28.20
C ILE A 96 26.48 -2.93 27.69
N GLN A 97 27.29 -1.89 27.72
CA GLN A 97 28.71 -1.93 27.40
C GLN A 97 29.54 -1.54 28.61
N LEU A 98 30.55 -2.34 28.95
CA LEU A 98 31.45 -2.06 30.06
C LEU A 98 32.44 -0.94 29.67
N LYS A 99 32.73 -0.03 30.60
CA LYS A 99 33.73 1.04 30.44
C LYS A 99 35.14 0.65 30.90
N TYR A 100 35.31 -0.53 31.48
CA TYR A 100 36.57 -1.00 32.02
C TYR A 100 37.02 -2.29 31.31
N PRO A 101 38.33 -2.59 31.27
CA PRO A 101 38.82 -3.77 30.57
C PRO A 101 38.35 -5.05 31.27
N SER A 102 37.69 -5.93 30.51
CA SER A 102 37.25 -7.24 30.98
C SER A 102 37.88 -8.34 30.14
N GLY A 103 38.15 -9.50 30.75
CA GLY A 103 38.61 -10.70 30.05
C GLY A 103 37.59 -11.18 29.01
N GLU A 104 38.07 -11.81 27.94
CA GLU A 104 37.27 -12.25 26.78
C GLU A 104 36.85 -13.73 26.84
N THR A 105 36.92 -14.38 28.01
CA THR A 105 36.62 -15.82 28.13
C THR A 105 35.14 -16.11 27.86
N LYS A 106 34.89 -17.06 26.95
CA LYS A 106 33.54 -17.49 26.55
C LYS A 106 33.43 -19.01 26.64
N GLN A 107 32.23 -19.47 26.93
CA GLN A 107 31.81 -20.88 26.87
C GLN A 107 31.25 -21.13 25.47
N ALA A 108 31.59 -22.29 24.90
CA ALA A 108 31.08 -22.70 23.61
C ALA A 108 29.58 -23.04 23.70
N LEU A 109 28.80 -22.54 22.74
CA LEU A 109 27.36 -22.77 22.62
C LEU A 109 27.05 -23.32 21.22
N LYS A 110 26.05 -24.20 21.14
CA LYS A 110 25.50 -24.68 19.86
C LYS A 110 24.12 -24.08 19.65
N LEU A 111 23.93 -23.37 18.54
CA LEU A 111 22.64 -22.83 18.13
C LEU A 111 22.00 -23.81 17.14
N GLY A 112 20.83 -24.34 17.48
CA GLY A 112 19.95 -25.08 16.58
C GLY A 112 18.87 -24.16 16.03
N ILE A 113 18.65 -24.20 14.73
CA ILE A 113 17.57 -23.49 14.05
C ILE A 113 16.86 -24.52 13.18
N ASP A 114 15.58 -24.74 13.44
CA ASP A 114 14.71 -25.58 12.63
C ASP A 114 13.71 -24.70 11.88
N ALA A 115 13.91 -24.60 10.57
CA ALA A 115 13.12 -23.71 9.72
C ALA A 115 11.96 -24.48 9.07
N GLY A 116 10.77 -24.35 9.64
CA GLY A 116 9.52 -24.79 9.03
C GLY A 116 8.89 -23.74 8.10
N TYR A 117 7.80 -24.12 7.42
CA TYR A 117 7.07 -23.22 6.52
C TYR A 117 6.41 -22.04 7.24
N SER A 118 5.77 -22.31 8.39
CA SER A 118 5.04 -21.30 9.17
C SER A 118 5.73 -20.93 10.47
N ASN A 119 6.49 -21.84 11.06
CA ASN A 119 7.12 -21.65 12.36
C ASN A 119 8.60 -21.96 12.22
N VAL A 120 9.45 -21.15 12.83
CA VAL A 120 10.88 -21.37 12.93
C VAL A 120 11.21 -21.60 14.40
N GLY A 121 11.59 -22.82 14.75
CA GLY A 121 12.06 -23.16 16.09
C GLY A 121 13.53 -22.79 16.23
N PHE A 122 13.92 -22.23 17.37
CA PHE A 122 15.32 -21.98 17.68
C PHE A 122 15.65 -22.40 19.11
N SER A 123 16.84 -22.98 19.27
CA SER A 123 17.34 -23.43 20.57
C SER A 123 18.84 -23.17 20.70
N THR A 124 19.27 -22.76 21.89
CA THR A 124 20.69 -22.60 22.21
C THR A 124 21.07 -23.59 23.30
N ILE A 125 21.98 -24.51 22.97
CA ILE A 125 22.32 -25.66 23.79
C ILE A 125 23.78 -25.55 24.27
N THR A 126 23.97 -25.80 25.57
CA THR A 126 25.28 -26.06 26.18
C THR A 126 25.45 -27.56 26.39
N ALA A 127 26.64 -28.05 26.71
CA ALA A 127 26.86 -29.47 27.00
C ALA A 127 25.96 -30.04 28.12
N LYS A 128 25.47 -29.21 29.05
CA LYS A 128 24.68 -29.63 30.22
C LYS A 128 23.18 -29.38 30.08
N SER A 129 22.79 -28.32 29.38
CA SER A 129 21.40 -27.84 29.37
C SER A 129 21.13 -26.92 28.18
N GLU A 130 19.86 -26.79 27.85
CA GLU A 130 19.33 -25.78 26.92
C GLU A 130 19.17 -24.44 27.66
N LEU A 131 19.68 -23.36 27.08
CA LEU A 131 19.68 -22.02 27.68
C LEU A 131 18.53 -21.15 27.22
N LEU A 132 18.17 -21.28 25.93
CA LEU A 132 17.13 -20.50 25.29
C LEU A 132 16.43 -21.42 24.31
N SER A 133 15.10 -21.39 24.34
CA SER A 133 14.25 -22.05 23.36
C SER A 133 13.11 -21.11 23.01
N GLY A 134 12.64 -21.19 21.77
CA GLY A 134 11.50 -20.41 21.32
C GLY A 134 11.09 -20.76 19.91
N ASP A 135 9.84 -20.44 19.60
CA ASP A 135 9.27 -20.59 18.27
C ASP A 135 8.89 -19.22 17.73
N LEU A 136 9.34 -18.93 16.51
CA LEU A 136 8.97 -17.73 15.77
C LEU A 136 7.88 -18.08 14.76
N THR A 137 6.70 -17.47 14.90
CA THR A 137 5.64 -17.58 13.91
C THR A 137 5.89 -16.63 12.74
N LEU A 138 6.00 -17.17 11.54
CA LEU A 138 6.26 -16.42 10.31
C LEU A 138 4.96 -15.86 9.70
N ARG A 139 5.08 -14.74 9.00
CA ARG A 139 3.95 -14.09 8.34
C ARG A 139 3.48 -14.88 7.11
N LYS A 140 2.31 -15.52 7.20
CA LYS A 140 1.75 -16.38 6.13
C LYS A 140 1.26 -15.63 4.88
N ARG A 141 0.88 -14.35 4.98
CA ARG A 141 0.21 -13.59 3.88
C ARG A 141 1.17 -13.00 2.83
N ILE A 142 2.48 -13.28 2.91
CA ILE A 142 3.49 -12.66 2.03
C ILE A 142 3.18 -12.91 0.56
N TYR A 143 2.79 -14.14 0.19
CA TYR A 143 2.47 -14.48 -1.20
C TYR A 143 1.34 -13.61 -1.78
N LYS A 144 0.22 -13.44 -1.04
CA LYS A 144 -0.90 -12.58 -1.48
C LYS A 144 -0.47 -11.12 -1.62
N LEU A 145 0.40 -10.63 -0.73
CA LEU A 145 0.88 -9.24 -0.79
C LEU A 145 1.78 -9.00 -2.01
N ILE A 146 2.64 -9.96 -2.35
CA ILE A 146 3.48 -9.90 -3.56
C ILE A 146 2.61 -9.97 -4.81
N GLU A 147 1.61 -10.85 -4.82
CA GLU A 147 0.65 -10.97 -5.92
C GLU A 147 -0.12 -9.65 -6.13
N GLN A 148 -0.68 -9.07 -5.07
CA GLN A 148 -1.37 -7.78 -5.13
C GLN A 148 -0.45 -6.66 -5.65
N LYS A 149 0.79 -6.58 -5.15
CA LYS A 149 1.80 -5.63 -5.64
C LYS A 149 2.07 -5.82 -7.15
N SER A 150 2.18 -7.07 -7.59
CA SER A 150 2.38 -7.41 -9.01
C SER A 150 1.19 -6.98 -9.87
N ASN A 151 -0.03 -7.27 -9.42
CA ASN A 151 -1.27 -6.92 -10.11
C ASN A 151 -1.42 -5.40 -10.24
N TYR A 152 -1.21 -4.63 -9.16
CA TYR A 152 -1.25 -3.17 -9.25
C TYR A 152 -0.22 -2.60 -10.23
N ARG A 153 0.97 -3.19 -10.30
CA ARG A 153 1.98 -2.80 -11.31
C ARG A 153 1.50 -3.09 -12.73
N LYS A 154 0.92 -4.26 -12.98
CA LYS A 154 0.34 -4.63 -14.28
C LYS A 154 -0.76 -3.65 -14.69
N THR A 155 -1.72 -3.37 -13.80
CA THR A 155 -2.83 -2.44 -14.06
C THR A 155 -2.36 -1.03 -14.38
N ARG A 156 -1.34 -0.52 -13.67
CA ARG A 156 -0.78 0.81 -13.99
C ARG A 156 -0.13 0.83 -15.37
N ARG A 157 0.60 -0.22 -15.76
CA ARG A 157 1.23 -0.33 -17.08
C ARG A 157 0.22 -0.55 -18.20
N SER A 158 -0.89 -1.23 -17.92
CA SER A 158 -1.93 -1.53 -18.91
C SER A 158 -2.91 -0.39 -19.14
N ARG A 159 -2.91 0.66 -18.29
CA ARG A 159 -3.74 1.84 -18.49
C ARG A 159 -3.20 2.67 -19.65
N LEU A 160 -3.88 2.61 -20.79
CA LEU A 160 -3.66 3.51 -21.91
C LEU A 160 -3.97 4.95 -21.50
N TRP A 161 -3.14 5.91 -21.92
CA TRP A 161 -3.35 7.34 -21.64
C TRP A 161 -4.60 7.87 -22.36
N TYR A 162 -4.88 7.36 -23.55
CA TYR A 162 -6.09 7.70 -24.29
C TYR A 162 -7.24 6.76 -23.92
N ARG A 163 -8.42 7.34 -23.66
CA ARG A 163 -9.68 6.58 -23.70
C ARG A 163 -10.07 6.44 -25.17
N LYS A 164 -10.37 5.23 -25.63
CA LYS A 164 -10.99 5.07 -26.96
C LYS A 164 -12.24 5.96 -27.01
N GLY A 165 -12.28 6.91 -27.93
CA GLY A 165 -13.47 7.71 -28.18
C GLY A 165 -14.63 6.80 -28.57
N HIS A 166 -15.85 7.13 -28.12
CA HIS A 166 -17.04 6.47 -28.63
C HIS A 166 -17.16 6.76 -30.13
N LYS A 167 -17.45 5.75 -30.94
CA LYS A 167 -17.77 5.98 -32.36
C LYS A 167 -18.93 6.99 -32.45
N PRO A 168 -18.88 7.99 -33.35
CA PRO A 168 -20.00 8.89 -33.55
C PRO A 168 -21.23 8.07 -33.92
N HIS A 169 -22.30 8.20 -33.14
CA HIS A 169 -23.57 7.56 -33.44
C HIS A 169 -24.29 8.38 -34.52
N VAL A 170 -23.96 8.10 -35.79
CA VAL A 170 -24.70 8.63 -36.94
C VAL A 170 -26.03 7.89 -37.01
N ARG A 171 -27.16 8.62 -36.93
CA ARG A 171 -28.50 8.02 -37.06
C ARG A 171 -28.64 7.41 -38.46
N ARG A 172 -28.95 6.11 -38.51
CA ARG A 172 -29.10 5.37 -39.78
C ARG A 172 -30.48 5.52 -40.44
N LYS A 173 -31.49 5.98 -39.71
CA LYS A 173 -32.88 6.12 -40.18
C LYS A 173 -33.35 7.57 -40.04
N ARG A 174 -34.04 8.05 -41.08
CA ARG A 174 -34.71 9.36 -41.09
C ARG A 174 -36.03 9.28 -40.32
N TYR A 175 -36.38 10.33 -39.58
CA TYR A 175 -37.71 10.46 -38.98
C TYR A 175 -38.75 10.87 -40.02
N ARG A 176 -40.01 10.49 -39.77
CA ARG A 176 -41.15 10.75 -40.67
C ARG A 176 -41.32 12.23 -41.01
N LEU A 177 -41.09 13.11 -40.04
CA LEU A 177 -41.13 14.56 -40.21
C LEU A 177 -39.76 15.15 -39.92
N GLN A 178 -39.43 16.25 -40.60
CA GLN A 178 -38.20 17.02 -40.47
C GLN A 178 -38.50 18.44 -39.98
N SER A 179 -37.48 19.09 -39.43
CA SER A 179 -37.58 20.51 -39.10
C SER A 179 -37.90 21.32 -40.36
N ASN A 180 -38.77 22.30 -40.20
CA ASN A 180 -39.34 23.16 -41.24
C ASN A 180 -40.41 22.53 -42.13
N ASP A 181 -40.84 21.30 -41.90
CA ASP A 181 -42.03 20.75 -42.54
C ASP A 181 -43.30 21.50 -42.10
N LEU A 182 -44.26 21.64 -43.02
CA LEU A 182 -45.58 22.19 -42.76
C LEU A 182 -46.57 21.06 -42.52
N VAL A 183 -47.25 21.14 -41.39
CA VAL A 183 -48.11 20.08 -40.85
C VAL A 183 -49.43 20.68 -40.41
N ARG A 184 -50.52 19.95 -40.63
CA ARG A 184 -51.88 20.30 -40.21
C ARG A 184 -52.22 19.62 -38.90
N TYR A 185 -52.70 20.40 -37.92
CA TYR A 185 -53.13 19.92 -36.62
C TYR A 185 -54.46 20.58 -36.21
N ILE A 186 -55.50 19.78 -35.97
CA ILE A 186 -56.86 20.22 -35.56
C ILE A 186 -57.48 21.30 -36.49
N LYS A 187 -56.98 21.42 -37.75
CA LYS A 187 -57.31 22.46 -38.79
C LYS A 187 -56.41 23.71 -38.82
N SER A 188 -55.44 23.83 -37.92
CA SER A 188 -54.41 24.88 -37.99
C SER A 188 -53.18 24.39 -38.76
N LEU A 189 -52.61 25.26 -39.59
CA LEU A 189 -51.37 25.01 -40.31
C LEU A 189 -50.19 25.51 -39.48
N CYS A 190 -49.29 24.58 -39.14
CA CYS A 190 -48.19 24.80 -38.23
C CYS A 190 -46.86 24.35 -38.87
N LYS A 191 -45.76 24.93 -38.40
CA LYS A 191 -44.41 24.59 -38.86
C LYS A 191 -43.69 23.73 -37.81
N VAL A 192 -43.06 22.64 -38.24
CA VAL A 192 -42.24 21.80 -37.36
C VAL A 192 -40.93 22.53 -37.02
N LYS A 193 -40.65 22.73 -35.74
CA LYS A 193 -39.39 23.32 -35.26
C LYS A 193 -38.34 22.25 -34.97
N GLY A 194 -38.75 21.14 -34.39
CA GLY A 194 -37.84 20.05 -34.01
C GLY A 194 -38.58 18.77 -33.70
N ILE A 195 -37.84 17.67 -33.65
CA ILE A 195 -38.34 16.34 -33.36
C ILE A 195 -37.56 15.79 -32.17
N HIS A 196 -38.26 15.25 -31.20
CA HIS A 196 -37.67 14.67 -29.99
C HIS A 196 -38.32 13.31 -29.69
N ASN A 197 -37.85 12.66 -28.63
CA ASN A 197 -38.26 11.30 -28.26
C ASN A 197 -38.20 10.32 -29.45
N TYR A 198 -36.99 10.17 -30.02
CA TYR A 198 -36.71 9.26 -31.14
C TYR A 198 -37.64 9.35 -32.36
N GLY A 199 -38.24 10.51 -32.63
CA GLY A 199 -39.13 10.66 -33.79
C GLY A 199 -40.62 10.56 -33.48
N GLU A 200 -41.00 10.36 -32.22
CA GLU A 200 -42.39 10.14 -31.83
C GLU A 200 -43.13 11.46 -31.55
N TYR A 201 -42.40 12.51 -31.16
CA TYR A 201 -42.98 13.83 -30.87
C TYR A 201 -42.33 14.93 -31.71
N ILE A 202 -43.17 15.87 -32.14
CA ILE A 202 -42.79 17.07 -32.89
C ILE A 202 -43.15 18.31 -32.11
N ILE A 203 -42.26 19.29 -32.19
CA ILE A 203 -42.48 20.64 -31.67
C ILE A 203 -43.06 21.46 -32.82
N LEU A 204 -44.32 21.89 -32.70
CA LEU A 204 -44.98 22.74 -33.69
C LEU A 204 -44.92 24.21 -33.29
N VAL A 205 -44.87 25.07 -34.31
CA VAL A 205 -44.95 26.53 -34.19
C VAL A 205 -46.18 27.01 -34.95
N ASN A 206 -47.10 27.66 -34.24
CA ASN A 206 -48.25 28.32 -34.85
C ASN A 206 -47.83 29.57 -35.62
N LYS A 207 -48.73 30.13 -36.45
CA LYS A 207 -48.53 31.43 -37.11
C LYS A 207 -48.20 32.56 -36.13
N ILE A 208 -48.69 32.47 -34.89
CA ILE A 208 -48.46 33.43 -33.79
C ILE A 208 -47.07 33.22 -33.11
N GLY A 209 -46.35 32.15 -33.46
CA GLY A 209 -45.02 31.85 -32.90
C GLY A 209 -45.04 31.02 -31.60
N LYS A 210 -46.21 30.70 -31.04
CA LYS A 210 -46.35 29.82 -29.87
C LYS A 210 -45.89 28.39 -30.20
N ARG A 211 -45.14 27.78 -29.27
CA ARG A 211 -44.58 26.42 -29.37
C ARG A 211 -45.34 25.44 -28.49
N PHE A 212 -45.61 24.26 -29.03
CA PHE A 212 -46.26 23.16 -28.29
C PHE A 212 -45.90 21.81 -28.91
N ASP A 213 -45.94 20.78 -28.08
CA ASP A 213 -45.49 19.43 -28.43
C ASP A 213 -46.66 18.51 -28.72
N ILE A 214 -46.51 17.71 -29.77
CA ILE A 214 -47.57 16.81 -30.26
C ILE A 214 -46.95 15.50 -30.71
N ASN A 215 -47.66 14.40 -30.50
CA ASN A 215 -47.28 13.12 -31.09
C ASN A 215 -47.40 13.17 -32.63
N VAL A 216 -46.39 12.68 -33.34
CA VAL A 216 -46.31 12.68 -34.81
C VAL A 216 -47.54 12.06 -35.47
N LYS A 217 -48.16 11.05 -34.86
CA LYS A 217 -49.36 10.38 -35.39
C LYS A 217 -50.58 11.31 -35.47
N LYS A 218 -50.63 12.37 -34.65
CA LYS A 218 -51.76 13.32 -34.60
C LYS A 218 -51.62 14.46 -35.60
N ALA A 219 -50.56 14.47 -36.40
CA ALA A 219 -50.19 15.59 -37.23
C ALA A 219 -50.05 15.13 -38.69
N GLU A 220 -50.77 15.79 -39.60
CA GLU A 220 -50.80 15.41 -41.00
C GLU A 220 -49.85 16.28 -41.82
N LEU A 221 -48.93 15.67 -42.56
CA LEU A 221 -48.01 16.41 -43.42
C LEU A 221 -48.76 17.13 -44.54
N VAL A 222 -48.51 18.42 -44.70
CA VAL A 222 -49.05 19.24 -45.80
C VAL A 222 -47.97 19.47 -46.86
N LYS A 223 -46.78 19.86 -46.43
CA LYS A 223 -45.67 20.18 -47.33
C LYS A 223 -44.34 19.95 -46.65
N TYR A 224 -43.42 19.28 -47.33
CA TYR A 224 -42.05 19.15 -46.86
C TYR A 224 -41.32 20.50 -46.89
N GLY A 225 -40.44 20.71 -45.91
CA GLY A 225 -39.54 21.85 -45.85
C GLY A 225 -38.57 21.89 -47.03
N LYS A 226 -37.80 22.98 -47.15
CA LYS A 226 -36.75 23.09 -48.16
C LYS A 226 -35.66 22.04 -47.90
N GLY A 227 -35.40 21.15 -48.87
CA GLY A 227 -34.41 20.08 -48.78
C GLY A 227 -34.72 18.93 -49.75
N ILE A 228 -33.92 17.86 -49.72
CA ILE A 228 -34.14 16.66 -50.55
C ILE A 228 -35.44 15.95 -50.10
N GLN A 229 -36.42 15.97 -51.01
CA GLN A 229 -37.71 15.31 -50.91
C GLN A 229 -37.61 14.01 -51.72
N PHE A 230 -38.05 12.90 -51.13
CA PHE A 230 -38.12 11.58 -51.76
C PHE A 230 -39.58 11.15 -51.80
#